data_AF-S9V5Z4-F1
#
_entry.id   AF-S9V5Z4-F1
#
_cell.length_a   1.000
_cell.length_b   1.000
_cell.length_c   1.000
_cell.angle_alpha   90.00
_cell.angle_beta   90.00
_cell.angle_gamma   90.00
#
_symmetry.space_group_name_H-M   'P 1'
#
loop_
_entity.id
_entity.type
_entity.pdbx_description
1 polymer ?
#
loop_
_entity_poly.entity_id
_entity_poly.type
_entity_poly.pdbx_seq_one_letter_code
_entity_poly.pdbx_strand_id
1 'polypeptide(L)' 'MPGRGGKQRVKRKKSKRQSVSEMEKTLKDSIHGRKRKEQAILKSLVPPKLEQKVKKFELTEELPMFKPINKKKDDKKTSK' A
#
# COMPACT_ATOMS: atom_id res chain seq x y z
N MET A 1 -30.29 21.44 -12.39
CA MET A 1 -31.00 20.17 -12.62
C MET A 1 -30.73 19.23 -11.45
N PRO A 2 -31.78 18.67 -10.79
CA PRO A 2 -31.60 17.56 -9.86
C PRO A 2 -30.85 16.43 -10.57
N GLY A 3 -29.81 15.86 -9.96
CA GLY A 3 -29.04 14.75 -10.55
C GLY A 3 -27.62 15.06 -11.03
N ARG A 4 -27.05 16.23 -10.72
CA ARG A 4 -25.61 16.47 -10.93
C ARG A 4 -24.78 15.74 -9.87
N GLY A 5 -24.44 14.47 -10.12
CA GLY A 5 -23.23 13.85 -9.54
C GLY A 5 -23.40 12.62 -8.65
N GLY A 6 -24.54 11.93 -8.63
CA GLY A 6 -24.63 10.66 -7.92
C GLY A 6 -25.86 9.84 -8.31
N LYS A 7 -25.66 8.55 -8.57
CA LYS A 7 -26.78 7.61 -8.69
C LYS A 7 -27.59 7.68 -7.40
N GLN A 8 -28.86 8.05 -7.49
CA GLN A 8 -29.75 8.05 -6.34
C GLN A 8 -29.84 6.62 -5.79
N ARG A 9 -29.33 6.40 -4.57
CA ARG A 9 -29.45 5.11 -3.89
C ARG A 9 -30.91 4.89 -3.49
N VAL A 10 -31.62 4.06 -4.25
CA VAL A 10 -32.95 3.59 -3.87
C VAL A 10 -32.81 2.66 -2.68
N LYS A 11 -33.40 3.03 -1.54
CA LYS A 11 -33.45 2.17 -0.35
C LYS A 11 -34.28 0.93 -0.70
N ARG A 12 -33.66 -0.26 -0.66
CA ARG A 12 -34.39 -1.53 -0.82
C ARG A 12 -35.31 -1.74 0.39
N LYS A 13 -36.56 -2.14 0.14
CA LYS A 13 -37.47 -2.54 1.22
C LYS A 13 -36.83 -3.68 2.02
N LYS A 14 -36.82 -3.56 3.36
CA LYS A 14 -36.31 -4.62 4.23
C LYS A 14 -37.17 -5.87 4.05
N SER A 15 -36.53 -7.03 4.00
CA SER A 15 -37.20 -8.33 3.95
C SER A 15 -38.11 -8.52 5.16
N LYS A 16 -39.29 -9.10 4.98
CA LYS A 16 -40.19 -9.54 6.08
C LYS A 16 -39.69 -10.79 6.81
N ARG A 17 -38.65 -11.46 6.29
CA ARG A 17 -38.06 -12.65 6.92
C ARG A 17 -37.45 -12.27 8.28
N GLN A 18 -37.52 -13.21 9.21
CA GLN A 18 -36.84 -13.09 10.50
C GLN A 18 -35.34 -12.85 10.26
N SER A 19 -34.76 -11.97 11.09
CA SER A 19 -33.32 -11.72 11.06
C SER A 19 -32.58 -12.99 11.44
N VAL A 20 -31.51 -13.29 10.71
CA VAL A 20 -30.63 -14.42 10.98
C VAL A 20 -30.09 -14.32 12.42
N SER A 21 -30.17 -15.41 13.17
CA SER A 21 -29.66 -15.49 14.55
C SER A 21 -28.14 -15.30 14.58
N GLU A 22 -27.60 -14.86 15.71
CA GLU A 22 -26.15 -14.72 15.89
C GLU A 22 -25.44 -16.06 15.69
N MET A 23 -26.01 -17.15 16.20
CA MET A 23 -25.49 -18.50 16.01
C MET A 23 -25.51 -18.93 14.53
N GLU A 24 -26.55 -18.58 13.79
CA GLU A 24 -26.61 -18.88 12.35
C GLU A 24 -25.58 -18.08 11.55
N LYS A 25 -25.27 -16.84 11.98
CA LYS A 25 -24.19 -16.05 11.38
C LYS A 25 -22.83 -16.68 11.66
N THR A 26 -22.57 -17.09 12.90
CA THR A 26 -21.28 -17.73 13.26
C THR A 26 -21.09 -19.07 12.55
N LEU A 27 -22.14 -19.88 12.41
CA LEU A 27 -22.10 -21.13 11.64
C LEU A 27 -21.82 -20.88 10.16
N LYS A 28 -22.51 -19.91 9.54
CA LYS A 28 -22.25 -19.53 8.14
C LYS A 28 -20.81 -19.03 7.93
N ASP A 29 -20.31 -18.22 8.86
CA ASP A 29 -18.92 -17.74 8.89
C ASP A 29 -17.92 -18.88 9.07
N SER A 30 -18.23 -19.88 9.90
CA SER A 30 -17.36 -21.04 10.13
C SER A 30 -17.21 -21.89 8.87
N ILE A 31 -18.26 -21.99 8.05
CA ILE A 31 -18.27 -22.79 6.82
C ILE A 31 -17.67 -22.00 5.64
N HIS A 32 -18.06 -20.73 5.45
CA HIS A 32 -17.72 -19.95 4.25
C HIS A 32 -16.70 -18.82 4.50
N GLY A 33 -16.51 -18.39 5.74
CA GLY A 33 -15.67 -17.26 6.14
C GLY A 33 -14.28 -17.64 6.67
N ARG A 34 -13.99 -18.94 6.85
CA ARG A 34 -12.71 -19.46 7.40
C ARG A 34 -11.49 -18.81 6.75
N LYS A 35 -11.41 -18.87 5.42
CA LYS A 35 -10.26 -18.33 4.65
C LYS A 35 -10.03 -16.83 4.87
N ARG A 36 -11.09 -16.03 5.08
CA ARG A 36 -10.95 -14.59 5.32
C ARG A 36 -10.47 -14.27 6.73
N LYS A 37 -10.97 -15.00 7.74
CA LYS A 37 -10.53 -14.84 9.14
C LYS A 37 -9.09 -15.32 9.32
N GLU A 38 -8.74 -16.46 8.72
CA GLU A 38 -7.36 -16.97 8.67
C GLU A 38 -6.42 -15.96 7.99
N GLN A 39 -6.78 -15.41 6.83
CA GLN A 39 -5.99 -14.35 6.17
C GLN A 39 -5.88 -13.08 7.03
N ALA A 40 -6.92 -12.69 7.77
CA ALA A 40 -6.87 -11.54 8.66
C ALA A 40 -5.93 -11.77 9.86
N ILE A 41 -5.95 -12.95 10.45
CA ILE A 41 -5.04 -13.36 11.54
C ILE A 41 -3.60 -13.45 11.04
N LEU A 42 -3.39 -14.04 9.86
CA LEU A 42 -2.05 -14.12 9.26
C LEU A 42 -1.49 -12.74 8.91
N LYS A 43 -2.31 -11.75 8.57
CA LYS A 43 -1.82 -10.37 8.34
C LYS A 43 -1.23 -9.72 9.58
N SER A 44 -1.71 -10.04 10.78
CA SER A 44 -1.15 -9.48 12.02
C SER A 44 0.11 -10.23 12.48
N LEU A 45 0.24 -11.51 12.14
CA LEU A 45 1.36 -12.35 12.57
C LEU A 45 2.51 -12.37 11.57
N VAL A 46 2.22 -12.22 10.28
CA VAL A 46 3.23 -12.20 9.22
C VAL A 46 3.75 -10.77 9.06
N PRO A 47 5.08 -10.56 9.16
CA PRO A 47 5.66 -9.26 8.91
C PRO A 47 5.25 -8.73 7.52
N PRO A 48 5.00 -7.42 7.37
CA PRO A 48 4.74 -6.85 6.05
C PRO A 48 5.89 -7.20 5.10
N LYS A 49 5.55 -7.57 3.86
CA LYS A 49 6.56 -7.90 2.85
C LYS A 49 7.47 -6.69 2.68
N LEU A 50 8.75 -6.85 3.05
CA LEU A 50 9.75 -5.84 2.81
C LEU A 50 10.04 -5.82 1.31
N GLU A 51 9.54 -4.82 0.62
CA GLU A 51 9.95 -4.56 -0.75
C GLU A 51 11.45 -4.23 -0.73
N GLN A 52 12.25 -5.08 -1.37
CA GLN A 52 13.67 -4.85 -1.53
C GLN A 52 13.85 -3.59 -2.38
N LYS A 53 14.08 -2.46 -1.71
CA LYS A 53 14.56 -1.23 -2.34
C LYS A 53 16.02 -1.50 -2.73
N VAL A 54 16.22 -2.24 -3.81
CA VAL A 54 17.54 -2.49 -4.38
C VAL A 54 18.03 -1.14 -4.90
N LYS A 55 18.74 -0.41 -4.03
CA LYS A 55 19.57 0.71 -4.46
C LYS A 55 20.65 0.06 -5.32
N LYS A 56 20.55 0.20 -6.63
CA LYS A 56 21.55 -0.33 -7.56
C LYS A 56 22.88 0.35 -7.20
N PHE A 57 23.73 -0.35 -6.46
CA PHE A 57 25.12 0.05 -6.31
C PHE A 57 25.81 -0.45 -7.58
N GLU A 58 26.21 0.47 -8.44
CA GLU A 58 27.11 0.15 -9.54
C GLU A 58 28.42 -0.31 -8.92
N LEU A 59 28.80 -1.58 -9.14
CA LEU A 59 30.14 -2.07 -8.85
C LEU A 59 31.08 -1.41 -9.87
N THR A 60 31.51 -0.20 -9.58
CA THR A 60 32.56 0.45 -10.36
C THR A 60 33.88 -0.20 -9.98
N GLU A 61 34.62 -0.73 -10.97
CA GLU A 61 35.93 -1.37 -10.80
C GLU A 61 36.98 -0.41 -10.20
N GLU A 62 36.72 0.90 -10.28
CA GLU A 62 37.60 1.94 -9.79
C GLU A 62 37.16 2.48 -8.42
N LEU A 63 38.11 2.56 -7.49
CA LEU A 63 37.89 3.19 -6.20
C LEU A 63 37.57 4.68 -6.39
N PRO A 64 36.63 5.26 -5.61
CA PRO A 64 36.26 6.68 -5.70
C PRO A 64 37.44 7.63 -5.45
N MET A 65 38.52 7.15 -4.86
CA MET A 65 39.77 7.88 -4.66
C MET A 65 40.55 8.16 -5.95
N PHE A 66 40.31 7.41 -7.02
CA PHE A 66 40.94 7.62 -8.34
C PHE A 66 40.11 8.48 -9.28
N LYS A 67 38.93 8.95 -8.85
CA LYS A 67 38.13 9.89 -9.65
C LYS A 67 38.87 11.22 -9.71
N PRO A 68 39.18 11.75 -10.91
CA PRO A 68 39.83 13.04 -11.02
C PRO A 68 38.94 14.10 -10.37
N ILE A 69 39.48 14.76 -9.34
CA ILE A 69 38.81 15.89 -8.70
C ILE A 69 38.82 17.01 -9.73
N ASN A 70 37.75 17.12 -10.52
CA ASN A 70 37.50 18.28 -11.36
C ASN A 70 37.22 19.47 -10.43
N LYS A 71 38.30 20.07 -9.91
CA LYS A 71 38.27 21.40 -9.29
C LYS A 71 37.82 22.36 -10.37
N LYS A 72 36.52 22.67 -10.43
CA LYS A 72 36.06 23.85 -11.15
C LYS A 72 36.82 25.03 -10.54
N LYS A 73 37.73 25.60 -11.32
CA LYS A 73 38.35 26.88 -11.03
C LYS A 73 37.25 27.92 -11.15
N ASP A 74 36.67 28.31 -10.03
CA ASP A 74 36.02 29.61 -9.95
C ASP A 74 37.15 30.64 -9.87
N ASP A 75 37.64 31.01 -11.06
CA ASP A 75 38.63 32.07 -11.23
C ASP A 75 38.03 33.41 -10.79
N LYS A 76 38.57 33.97 -9.71
CA LYS A 76 38.41 35.38 -9.34
C LYS A 76 38.95 36.28 -10.46
N LYS A 77 38.17 37.29 -10.86
CA LYS A 77 38.58 38.65 -11.31
C LYS A 77 37.29 39.45 -11.61
N THR A 78 36.94 40.50 -10.86
CA THR A 78 37.41 41.90 -10.99
C THR A 78 36.72 42.69 -9.85
N SER A 79 37.45 43.26 -8.88
CA SER A 79 38.07 44.60 -8.80
C SER A 79 37.13 45.81 -8.68
N LYS A 80 37.27 46.51 -7.54
CA LYS A 80 36.78 47.85 -7.15
C LYS A 80 35.30 48.03 -6.84
#